data_AF-A0A5W0JS10-F1
#
_entry.id   AF-A0A5W0JS10-F1
#
_cell.length_a   1.000
_cell.length_b   1.000
_cell.length_c   1.000
_cell.angle_alpha   90.00
_cell.angle_beta   90.00
_cell.angle_gamma   90.00
#
_symmetry.space_group_name_H-M   'P 1'
#
loop_
_entity.id
_entity.type
_entity.pdbx_description
1 polymer ?
#
loop_
_entity_poly.entity_id
_entity_poly.type
_entity_poly.pdbx_seq_one_letter_code
_entity_poly.pdbx_strand_id
1 'polypeptide(L)'
;MIFLMTKDSFLLQGFWQLKDNHEMIKINSLSEIKKVGNKPFKVIIDTYHNHILDEEAIKFLEKLDAERIIVLAPYHISKLKAKAPIYFVSRKESIKNLLEITYGKHLPH
;
A
#
# COMPACT_ATOMS: atom_id res chain seq x y z
N MET A 1 7.25 6.85 6.30
CA MET A 1 7.05 5.45 6.75
C MET A 1 6.10 4.74 5.79
N ILE A 2 6.26 3.43 5.59
CA ILE A 2 5.47 2.64 4.64
C ILE A 2 4.84 1.45 5.36
N PHE A 3 3.52 1.35 5.33
CA PHE A 3 2.82 0.14 5.73
C PHE A 3 2.63 -0.78 4.53
N LEU A 4 3.02 -2.04 4.67
CA LEU A 4 2.84 -3.05 3.64
C LEU A 4 1.90 -4.14 4.16
N MET A 5 0.76 -4.29 3.49
CA MET A 5 -0.20 -5.34 3.73
C MET A 5 -0.10 -6.37 2.60
N THR A 6 0.55 -7.50 2.87
CA THR A 6 0.67 -8.63 1.93
C THR A 6 0.75 -9.95 2.67
N LYS A 7 0.23 -11.02 2.04
CA LYS A 7 0.46 -12.40 2.45
C LYS A 7 1.54 -13.10 1.61
N ASP A 8 2.08 -12.43 0.59
CA ASP A 8 3.16 -12.95 -0.23
C ASP A 8 4.52 -12.70 0.44
N SER A 9 5.18 -13.78 0.83
CA SER A 9 6.50 -13.75 1.45
C SER A 9 7.61 -13.30 0.49
N PHE A 10 7.50 -13.61 -0.81
CA PHE A 10 8.49 -13.16 -1.80
C PHE A 10 8.40 -11.66 -2.02
N LEU A 11 7.18 -11.14 -2.16
CA LEU A 11 6.95 -9.70 -2.27
C LEU A 11 7.44 -8.97 -1.01
N LEU A 12 7.13 -9.50 0.17
CA LEU A 12 7.62 -8.99 1.44
C LEU A 12 9.15 -8.92 1.46
N GLN A 13 9.83 -10.04 1.19
CA GLN A 13 11.30 -10.08 1.19
C GLN A 13 11.92 -9.13 0.18
N GLY A 14 11.38 -9.06 -1.04
CA GLY A 14 11.87 -8.14 -2.07
C GLY A 14 11.74 -6.68 -1.67
N PHE A 15 10.62 -6.30 -1.05
CA PHE A 15 10.49 -4.95 -0.48
C PHE A 15 11.48 -4.70 0.65
N TRP A 16 11.69 -5.66 1.57
CA TRP A 16 12.66 -5.52 2.66
C TRP A 16 14.09 -5.30 2.17
N GLN A 17 14.48 -5.97 1.09
CA GLN A 17 15.81 -5.84 0.50
C GLN A 17 16.00 -4.51 -0.24
N LEU A 18 14.94 -3.98 -0.85
CA LEU A 18 15.04 -2.83 -1.77
C LEU A 18 14.55 -1.50 -1.19
N LYS A 19 13.92 -1.47 0.00
CA LYS A 19 13.23 -0.29 0.56
C LYS A 19 14.12 0.94 0.89
N ASP A 20 15.37 0.99 0.48
CA ASP A 20 16.36 2.00 0.87
C ASP A 20 16.30 2.29 2.39
N ASN A 21 16.41 3.56 2.78
CA ASN A 21 16.32 4.04 4.15
C ASN A 21 14.86 4.23 4.64
N HIS A 22 13.86 3.82 3.86
CA HIS A 22 12.48 3.95 4.27
C HIS A 22 12.14 2.90 5.34
N GLU A 23 11.55 3.38 6.44
CA GLU A 23 10.93 2.52 7.44
C GLU A 23 9.72 1.82 6.80
N MET A 24 9.71 0.48 6.85
CA MET A 24 8.63 -0.35 6.34
C MET A 24 8.13 -1.28 7.45
N ILE A 25 6.82 -1.33 7.60
CA ILE A 25 6.13 -2.11 8.63
C ILE A 25 5.16 -3.05 7.92
N LYS A 26 5.30 -4.37 8.14
CA LYS A 26 4.27 -5.32 7.73
C LYS A 26 3.07 -5.15 8.64
N ILE A 27 1.88 -5.06 8.06
CA ILE A 27 0.60 -5.15 8.77
C ILE A 27 -0.23 -6.29 8.19
N ASN A 28 -1.04 -6.94 9.02
CA ASN A 28 -1.99 -7.95 8.55
C ASN A 28 -3.41 -7.38 8.38
N SER A 29 -3.70 -6.27 9.07
CA SER A 29 -4.92 -5.48 8.96
C SER A 29 -4.61 -3.99 8.85
N LEU A 30 -5.41 -3.23 8.09
CA LEU A 30 -5.33 -1.78 8.08
C LEU A 30 -5.61 -1.16 9.45
N SER A 31 -6.43 -1.80 10.29
CA SER A 31 -6.69 -1.35 11.67
C SER A 31 -5.46 -1.37 12.57
N GLU A 32 -4.38 -2.07 12.19
CA GLU A 32 -3.09 -2.03 12.90
C GLU A 32 -2.36 -0.70 12.71
N ILE A 33 -2.76 0.11 11.71
CA ILE A 33 -2.26 1.48 11.53
C ILE A 33 -2.79 2.33 12.69
N LYS A 34 -2.00 2.40 13.76
CA LYS A 34 -2.24 3.33 14.88
C LYS A 34 -2.14 4.77 14.38
N LYS A 35 -2.65 5.74 15.15
CA LYS A 35 -2.35 7.17 14.91
C LYS A 35 -0.83 7.35 14.85
N VAL A 36 -0.29 7.49 13.64
CA VAL A 36 1.16 7.60 13.40
C VAL A 36 1.65 9.01 13.69
N GLY A 37 1.37 9.54 14.89
CA GLY A 37 1.66 10.95 15.21
C GLY A 37 1.35 11.91 14.04
N ASN A 38 2.20 12.91 13.84
CA ASN A 38 2.15 13.81 12.68
C ASN A 38 3.10 13.39 11.54
N LYS A 39 3.55 12.12 11.50
CA LYS A 39 4.51 11.68 10.47
C LYS A 39 3.76 11.24 9.21
N PRO A 40 4.15 11.73 8.01
CA PRO A 40 3.54 11.28 6.78
C PRO A 40 3.85 9.79 6.54
N PHE A 41 2.81 9.06 6.15
CA PHE A 41 2.91 7.64 5.89
C PHE A 41 2.22 7.26 4.58
N LYS A 42 2.67 6.14 4.03
CA LYS A 42 2.21 5.56 2.77
C LYS A 42 1.73 4.14 3.04
N VAL A 43 0.80 3.66 2.23
CA VAL A 43 0.23 2.31 2.40
C VAL A 43 0.35 1.55 1.07
N ILE A 44 0.86 0.33 1.12
CA ILE A 44 0.84 -0.63 0.00
C ILE A 44 -0.10 -1.77 0.40
N ILE A 45 -1.11 -2.03 -0.41
CA ILE A 45 -2.13 -3.06 -0.21
C ILE A 45 -2.03 -4.06 -1.35
N ASP A 46 -1.58 -5.26 -1.04
CA ASP A 46 -1.57 -6.36 -1.98
C ASP A 46 -2.91 -7.08 -1.98
N THR A 47 -3.67 -6.97 -3.07
CA THR A 47 -5.01 -7.55 -3.17
C THR A 47 -5.01 -8.98 -3.70
N TYR A 48 -3.88 -9.44 -4.25
CA TYR A 48 -3.80 -10.76 -4.86
C TYR A 48 -3.73 -11.84 -3.77
N HIS A 49 -4.60 -12.84 -3.93
CA HIS A 49 -4.94 -13.91 -2.97
C HIS A 49 -5.78 -13.57 -1.73
N ASN A 50 -6.41 -12.39 -1.55
CA ASN A 50 -7.20 -12.17 -0.31
C ASN A 50 -8.43 -11.25 -0.35
N HIS A 51 -9.36 -11.60 0.55
CA HIS A 51 -10.39 -10.78 1.18
C HIS A 51 -9.85 -9.58 2.00
N ILE A 52 -8.70 -9.02 1.62
CA ILE A 52 -8.03 -7.90 2.33
C ILE A 52 -8.87 -6.61 2.30
N LEU A 53 -9.78 -6.48 1.34
CA LEU A 53 -10.67 -5.34 1.15
C LEU A 53 -12.14 -5.70 1.45
N ASP A 54 -12.37 -6.13 2.69
CA ASP A 54 -13.72 -6.24 3.25
C ASP A 54 -14.32 -4.84 3.54
N GLU A 55 -15.58 -4.80 4.00
CA GLU A 55 -16.25 -3.53 4.28
C GLU A 55 -15.56 -2.69 5.37
N GLU A 56 -14.96 -3.34 6.37
CA GLU A 56 -14.28 -2.65 7.46
C GLU A 56 -12.99 -1.98 6.97
N ALA A 57 -12.19 -2.70 6.19
CA ALA A 57 -10.99 -2.18 5.54
C ALA A 57 -11.32 -1.00 4.62
N ILE A 58 -12.42 -1.06 3.85
CA ILE A 58 -12.86 0.04 2.99
C ILE A 58 -13.23 1.27 3.82
N LYS A 59 -14.05 1.11 4.87
CA LYS A 59 -14.43 2.20 5.77
C LYS A 59 -13.21 2.80 6.49
N PHE A 60 -12.19 1.99 6.75
CA PHE A 60 -10.93 2.45 7.34
C PHE A 60 -10.11 3.27 6.33
N LEU A 61 -9.99 2.80 5.09
CA LEU A 61 -9.31 3.54 3.99
C LEU A 61 -9.92 4.93 3.76
N GLU A 62 -11.26 5.04 3.84
CA GLU A 62 -11.95 6.32 3.70
C GLU A 62 -11.51 7.37 4.73
N LYS A 63 -11.10 6.92 5.92
CA LYS A 63 -10.71 7.77 7.04
C LYS A 63 -9.20 7.97 7.16
N LEU A 64 -8.41 7.18 6.44
CA LEU A 64 -6.95 7.23 6.51
C LEU A 64 -6.41 8.51 5.89
N ASP A 65 -5.58 9.21 6.66
CA ASP A 65 -4.84 10.40 6.23
C ASP A 65 -3.44 10.01 5.75
N ALA A 66 -3.39 9.09 4.79
CA ALA A 66 -2.15 8.68 4.16
C ALA A 66 -1.71 9.71 3.11
N GLU A 67 -0.41 9.82 2.87
CA GLU A 67 0.12 10.61 1.75
C GLU A 67 -0.18 9.94 0.41
N ARG A 68 -0.17 8.60 0.39
CA ARG A 68 -0.34 7.79 -0.82
C ARG A 68 -0.80 6.38 -0.46
N ILE A 69 -1.75 5.86 -1.23
CA ILE A 69 -2.20 4.46 -1.15
C ILE A 69 -1.89 3.78 -2.47
N ILE A 70 -1.06 2.74 -2.44
CA ILE A 70 -0.77 1.86 -3.57
C ILE A 70 -1.59 0.59 -3.40
N VAL A 71 -2.42 0.26 -4.38
CA VAL A 71 -3.19 -0.97 -4.43
C VAL A 71 -2.63 -1.83 -5.53
N LEU A 72 -1.99 -2.95 -5.16
CA LEU A 72 -1.51 -3.92 -6.14
C LEU A 72 -2.71 -4.76 -6.59
N ALA A 73 -3.25 -4.44 -7.77
CA ALA A 73 -4.44 -5.06 -8.32
C ALA A 73 -4.37 -5.09 -9.86
N PRO A 74 -4.97 -6.12 -10.50
CA PRO A 74 -5.01 -6.21 -11.95
C PRO A 74 -6.03 -5.24 -12.60
N TYR A 75 -6.89 -4.59 -11.82
CA TYR A 75 -7.90 -3.65 -12.29
C TYR A 75 -8.27 -2.61 -11.21
N HIS A 76 -8.93 -1.54 -11.65
CA HIS A 76 -9.47 -0.50 -10.76
C HIS A 76 -10.64 -1.02 -9.92
N ILE A 77 -10.63 -0.76 -8.61
CA ILE A 77 -11.67 -1.20 -7.67
C ILE A 77 -12.53 0.01 -7.26
N SER A 78 -13.65 0.22 -7.93
CA SER A 78 -14.48 1.44 -7.80
C SER A 78 -15.07 1.68 -6.41
N LYS A 79 -15.17 0.64 -5.57
CA LYS A 79 -15.63 0.76 -4.18
C LYS A 79 -14.59 1.37 -3.24
N LEU A 80 -13.31 1.42 -3.63
CA LEU A 80 -12.27 2.01 -2.79
C LEU A 80 -12.32 3.53 -2.89
N LYS A 81 -12.50 4.16 -1.73
CA LYS A 81 -12.48 5.61 -1.56
C LYS A 81 -11.51 5.94 -0.44
N ALA A 82 -10.75 7.01 -0.61
CA ALA A 82 -9.85 7.54 0.39
C ALA A 82 -9.68 9.04 0.16
N LYS A 83 -9.30 9.76 1.22
CA LYS A 83 -8.86 11.17 1.09
C LYS A 83 -7.52 11.26 0.36
N ALA A 84 -6.67 10.27 0.59
CA ALA A 84 -5.38 10.11 -0.06
C ALA A 84 -5.53 9.67 -1.53
N PRO A 85 -4.60 10.06 -2.42
CA PRO A 85 -4.52 9.49 -3.76
C PRO A 85 -4.34 7.98 -3.73
N ILE A 86 -5.17 7.26 -4.49
CA ILE A 86 -5.11 5.81 -4.67
C ILE A 86 -4.51 5.51 -6.05
N TYR A 87 -3.44 4.73 -6.08
CA TYR A 87 -2.79 4.26 -7.30
C TYR A 87 -2.99 2.76 -7.44
N PHE A 88 -3.63 2.34 -8.53
CA PHE A 88 -3.74 0.94 -8.88
C PHE A 88 -2.54 0.55 -9.73
N VAL A 89 -1.74 -0.40 -9.25
CA VAL A 89 -0.52 -0.85 -9.93
C VAL A 89 -0.59 -2.35 -10.16
N SER A 90 -0.21 -2.78 -11.35
CA SER A 90 -0.16 -4.20 -11.67
C SER A 90 0.86 -4.91 -10.78
N ARG A 91 0.50 -6.09 -10.25
CA ARG A 91 1.45 -6.94 -9.52
C ARG A 91 2.57 -7.50 -10.41
N LYS A 92 2.46 -7.38 -11.73
CA LYS A 92 3.54 -7.71 -12.67
C LYS A 92 4.65 -6.65 -12.71
N GLU A 93 4.42 -5.49 -12.11
CA GLU A 93 5.41 -4.42 -12.03
C GLU A 93 6.61 -4.86 -11.19
N SER A 94 7.80 -4.37 -11.55
CA SER A 94 9.02 -4.69 -10.79
C SER A 94 8.97 -4.08 -9.39
N ILE A 95 9.50 -4.79 -8.38
CA ILE A 95 9.50 -4.30 -6.98
C ILE A 95 10.22 -2.95 -6.87
N LYS A 96 11.28 -2.73 -7.65
CA LYS A 96 11.99 -1.46 -7.72
C LYS A 96 11.06 -0.32 -8.17
N ASN A 97 10.32 -0.51 -9.26
CA ASN A 97 9.41 0.51 -9.74
C ASN A 97 8.21 0.69 -8.78
N LEU A 98 7.70 -0.38 -8.17
CA LEU A 98 6.68 -0.29 -7.11
C LEU A 98 7.15 0.60 -5.95
N LEU A 99 8.41 0.47 -5.54
CA LEU A 99 9.02 1.35 -4.53
C LEU A 99 9.15 2.79 -5.02
N GLU A 100 9.61 3.03 -6.25
CA GLU A 100 9.72 4.38 -6.81
C GLU A 100 8.35 5.09 -6.91
N ILE A 101 7.31 4.37 -7.34
CA ILE A 101 5.92 4.85 -7.34
C ILE A 101 5.45 5.13 -5.91
N THR A 102 5.78 4.26 -4.95
CA THR A 102 5.46 4.47 -3.53
C THR A 102 6.15 5.72 -3.02
N TYR A 103 7.42 5.95 -3.35
CA TYR A 103 8.18 7.13 -2.95
C TYR A 103 7.74 8.42 -3.65
N GLY A 104 6.95 8.33 -4.72
CA GLY A 104 6.49 9.47 -5.49
C GLY A 104 7.47 9.94 -6.58
N LYS A 105 8.44 9.11 -6.96
CA LYS A 105 9.45 9.45 -7.99
C LYS A 105 8.96 9.22 -9.42
N HIS A 106 8.05 8.27 -9.64
CA HIS A 106 7.44 8.00 -10.94
C HIS A 106 5.91 7.82 -10.79
N LEU A 107 5.16 8.41 -11.73
CA LEU A 107 3.76 8.09 -11.97
C LEU A 107 3.72 7.29 -13.27
N PRO A 108 3.11 6.08 -13.30
CA PRO A 108 2.89 5.40 -14.57
C PRO A 108 1.96 6.27 -15.41
N HIS A 109 2.48 6.75 -16.55
CA HIS A 109 1.71 7.42 -17.60
C HIS A 109 1.02 6.37 -18.47
#